data_AF-A0AAX0RXB5-F1
#
_entry.id   AF-A0AAX0RXB5-F1
#
_cell.length_a   1.000
_cell.length_b   1.000
_cell.length_c   1.000
_cell.angle_alpha   90.00
_cell.angle_beta   90.00
_cell.angle_gamma   90.00
#
_symmetry.space_group_name_H-M   'P 1'
#
loop_
_entity.id
_entity.type
_entity.pdbx_description
1 polymer ?
#
loop_
_entity_poly.entity_id
_entity_poly.type
_entity_poly.pdbx_seq_one_letter_code
_entity_poly.pdbx_strand_id
1 'polypeptide(L)'
;MTDQAFQKVNDEGDSEAEVHVSASNIKSYEYRADKTTAEYITELDMKISYEGVSNKESTMIKTEWILVEGEGWKVDQVEIIRGSGRKPLIGVPPTFRGKHTLRHFLE
;
A
#
# COMPACT_ATOMS: atom_id res chain seq x y z
N MET A 1 4.22 14.04 -14.20
CA MET A 1 2.89 13.57 -14.62
C MET A 1 2.39 12.68 -13.50
N THR A 2 1.22 12.96 -12.93
CA THR A 2 0.69 12.24 -11.78
C THR A 2 -0.42 11.34 -12.30
N ASP A 3 -0.15 10.06 -12.43
CA ASP A 3 -1.15 9.07 -12.83
C ASP A 3 -2.08 8.84 -11.63
N GLN A 4 -3.25 9.48 -11.65
CA GLN A 4 -4.36 9.12 -10.78
C GLN A 4 -5.05 7.89 -11.38
N ALA A 5 -4.82 6.72 -10.79
CA ALA A 5 -5.60 5.53 -11.10
C ALA A 5 -6.98 5.66 -10.45
N PHE A 6 -8.00 5.99 -11.25
CA PHE A 6 -9.40 5.92 -10.83
C PHE A 6 -9.90 4.50 -11.11
N GLN A 7 -10.33 3.77 -10.08
CA GLN A 7 -11.06 2.53 -10.25
C GLN A 7 -12.49 2.75 -9.74
N LYS A 8 -13.45 2.84 -10.66
CA LYS A 8 -14.87 2.95 -10.34
C LYS A 8 -15.34 1.59 -9.81
N VAL A 9 -15.68 1.51 -8.53
CA VAL A 9 -16.36 0.35 -7.95
C VAL A 9 -17.85 0.54 -8.20
N ASN A 10 -18.48 -0.37 -8.95
CA ASN A 10 -19.90 -0.30 -9.30
C ASN A 10 -20.65 -1.25 -8.36
N ASP A 11 -21.16 -0.75 -7.24
CA ASP A 11 -22.13 -1.47 -6.41
C ASP A 11 -23.54 -0.98 -6.80
N GLU A 12 -24.35 -1.87 -7.36
CA GLU A 12 -25.77 -1.63 -7.59
C GLU A 12 -26.51 -1.67 -6.25
N GLY A 13 -26.48 -0.55 -5.54
CA GLY A 13 -27.31 -0.25 -4.38
C GLY A 13 -27.90 1.16 -4.52
N ASP A 14 -29.20 1.31 -4.27
CA ASP A 14 -29.98 2.55 -4.35
C ASP A 14 -29.55 3.60 -3.29
N SER A 15 -28.30 4.03 -3.31
CA SER A 15 -27.81 5.17 -2.54
C SER A 15 -27.00 6.09 -3.45
N GLU A 16 -27.43 7.34 -3.62
CA GLU A 16 -26.76 8.40 -4.40
C GLU A 16 -25.40 8.83 -3.80
N ALA A 17 -24.87 8.08 -2.84
CA ALA A 17 -23.68 8.45 -2.10
C ALA A 17 -22.43 7.88 -2.80
N GLU A 18 -21.76 8.75 -3.54
CA GLU A 18 -20.52 8.42 -4.25
C GLU A 18 -19.31 8.48 -3.29
N VAL A 19 -18.55 7.38 -3.21
CA VAL A 19 -17.27 7.32 -2.50
C VAL A 19 -16.14 7.62 -3.49
N HIS A 20 -15.36 8.67 -3.22
CA HIS A 20 -14.16 8.99 -4.00
C HIS A 20 -12.88 8.69 -3.23
N VAL A 21 -12.02 7.83 -3.78
CA VAL A 21 -10.71 7.51 -3.23
C VAL A 21 -9.61 8.07 -4.14
N SER A 22 -8.58 8.67 -3.57
CA SER A 22 -7.40 9.14 -4.30
C SER A 22 -6.13 8.91 -3.49
N ALA A 23 -5.02 8.67 -4.18
CA ALA A 23 -3.68 8.57 -3.60
C ALA A 23 -2.81 9.73 -4.13
N SER A 24 -1.95 10.27 -3.27
CA SER A 24 -1.03 11.36 -3.60
C SER A 24 0.27 11.24 -2.81
N ASN A 25 1.28 12.06 -3.15
CA ASN A 25 2.58 12.08 -2.47
C ASN A 25 3.29 10.72 -2.40
N ILE A 26 3.13 9.90 -3.43
CA ILE A 26 3.67 8.54 -3.49
C ILE A 26 5.20 8.59 -3.55
N LYS A 27 5.86 7.91 -2.61
CA LYS A 27 7.31 7.70 -2.58
C LYS A 27 7.60 6.24 -2.29
N SER A 28 8.48 5.62 -3.06
CA SER A 28 8.89 4.23 -2.85
C SER A 28 10.38 4.13 -2.58
N TYR A 29 10.73 3.28 -1.62
CA TYR A 29 12.09 2.99 -1.19
C TYR A 29 12.36 1.51 -1.42
N GLU A 30 13.39 1.19 -2.19
CA GLU A 30 13.81 -0.19 -2.44
C GLU A 30 14.86 -0.62 -1.42
N TYR A 31 14.65 -1.80 -0.85
CA TYR A 31 15.56 -2.53 0.03
C TYR A 31 15.77 -3.92 -0.58
N ARG A 32 16.81 -4.06 -1.39
CA ARG A 32 17.13 -5.33 -2.03
C ARG A 32 18.13 -6.12 -1.20
N ALA A 33 17.69 -7.24 -0.63
CA ALA A 33 18.56 -8.11 0.15
C ALA A 33 19.44 -9.00 -0.75
N ASP A 34 18.90 -9.48 -1.87
CA ASP A 34 19.64 -10.33 -2.81
C ASP A 34 19.08 -10.26 -4.26
N LYS A 35 19.56 -11.14 -5.15
CA LYS A 35 19.13 -11.15 -6.56
C LYS A 35 17.71 -11.68 -6.77
N THR A 36 17.23 -12.48 -5.83
CA THR A 36 15.98 -13.24 -5.85
C THR A 36 14.91 -12.67 -4.91
N THR A 37 15.24 -11.72 -4.04
CA THR A 37 14.31 -11.07 -3.12
C THR A 37 14.46 -9.55 -3.17
N ALA A 38 13.35 -8.84 -3.03
CA ALA A 38 13.32 -7.39 -2.91
C ALA A 38 12.21 -6.95 -1.96
N GLU A 39 12.50 -5.98 -1.11
CA GLU A 39 11.53 -5.32 -0.25
C GLU A 39 11.34 -3.87 -0.71
N TYR A 40 10.10 -3.41 -0.75
CA TYR A 40 9.76 -2.02 -1.03
C TYR A 40 8.97 -1.44 0.12
N ILE A 41 9.28 -0.21 0.52
CA ILE A 41 8.43 0.60 1.40
C ILE A 41 7.85 1.73 0.56
N THR A 42 6.53 1.79 0.43
CA THR A 42 5.81 2.84 -0.28
C THR A 42 5.04 3.71 0.70
N GLU A 43 5.41 4.98 0.79
CA GLU A 43 4.66 6.01 1.51
C GLU A 43 3.64 6.65 0.55
N LEU A 44 2.40 6.82 0.98
CA LEU A 44 1.38 7.53 0.21
C LEU A 44 0.34 8.19 1.11
N ASP A 45 -0.21 9.31 0.65
CA ASP A 45 -1.34 9.95 1.26
C ASP A 45 -2.64 9.50 0.59
N MET A 46 -3.48 8.76 1.31
CA MET A 46 -4.83 8.40 0.89
C MET A 46 -5.83 9.48 1.28
N LYS A 47 -6.69 9.89 0.35
CA LYS A 47 -7.84 10.73 0.62
C LYS A 47 -9.11 9.99 0.22
N ILE A 48 -10.04 9.86 1.15
CA ILE A 48 -11.37 9.27 0.93
C ILE A 48 -12.40 10.37 1.15
N SER A 49 -13.33 10.54 0.21
CA SER A 49 -14.41 11.52 0.30
C SER A 49 -15.76 10.84 0.12
N TYR A 50 -16.72 11.22 0.96
CA TYR A 50 -18.10 10.71 0.97
C TYR A 50 -19.03 11.88 1.31
N GLU A 51 -20.03 12.14 0.46
CA GLU A 51 -21.02 13.21 0.65
C GLU A 51 -20.41 14.59 1.01
N GLY A 52 -19.30 14.95 0.36
CA GLY A 52 -18.60 16.21 0.59
C GLY A 52 -17.72 16.26 1.85
N VAL A 53 -17.78 15.24 2.71
CA VAL A 53 -16.83 15.06 3.83
C VAL A 53 -15.61 14.31 3.31
N SER A 54 -14.40 14.80 3.61
CA SER A 54 -13.17 14.12 3.21
C SER A 54 -12.21 13.90 4.36
N ASN A 55 -11.64 12.70 4.43
CA ASN A 55 -10.56 12.35 5.34
C ASN A 55 -9.29 12.06 4.53
N LYS A 56 -8.13 12.46 5.08
CA LYS A 56 -6.82 12.23 4.49
C LYS A 56 -5.91 11.57 5.52
N GLU A 57 -5.35 10.42 5.16
CA GLU A 57 -4.43 9.66 6.01
C GLU A 57 -3.14 9.36 5.25
N SER A 58 -2.01 9.54 5.91
CA SER A 58 -0.70 9.12 5.38
C SER A 58 -0.45 7.68 5.83
N THR A 59 -0.15 6.81 4.89
CA THR A 59 0.10 5.38 5.16
C THR A 59 1.41 4.93 4.53
N MET A 60 1.93 3.83 5.03
CA MET A 60 3.10 3.17 4.49
C MET A 60 2.76 1.72 4.20
N ILE A 61 3.12 1.24 3.02
CA ILE A 61 2.92 -0.13 2.58
C ILE A 61 4.29 -0.77 2.39
N LYS A 62 4.55 -1.87 3.09
CA LYS A 62 5.68 -2.73 2.83
C LYS A 62 5.26 -3.83 1.87
N THR A 63 6.06 -4.06 0.83
CA THR A 63 5.84 -5.10 -0.18
C THR A 63 7.11 -5.93 -0.31
N GLU A 64 7.00 -7.23 -0.08
CA GLU A 64 8.08 -8.19 -0.31
C GLU A 64 7.83 -8.92 -1.63
N TRP A 65 8.89 -9.09 -2.41
CA TRP A 65 8.89 -9.72 -3.71
C TRP A 65 9.90 -10.84 -3.77
N ILE A 66 9.53 -11.90 -4.46
CA ILE A 66 10.40 -13.04 -4.76
C ILE A 66 10.46 -13.28 -6.27
N LEU A 67 11.64 -13.63 -6.76
CA LEU A 67 11.84 -14.07 -8.14
C LEU A 67 11.63 -15.57 -8.20
N VAL A 68 10.56 -15.99 -8.87
CA VAL A 68 10.26 -17.40 -9.12
C VAL A 68 10.84 -17.79 -10.48
N GLU A 69 11.69 -18.82 -10.49
CA GLU A 69 12.32 -19.30 -11.72
C GLU A 69 11.26 -19.72 -12.75
N GLY A 70 11.38 -19.23 -13.99
CA GLY A 70 10.39 -19.48 -15.06
C GLY A 70 9.12 -18.63 -15.00
N GLU A 71 8.83 -17.96 -13.88
CA GLU A 71 7.60 -17.16 -13.71
C GLU A 71 7.84 -15.67 -13.48
N GLY A 72 9.06 -15.28 -13.14
CA GLY A 72 9.42 -13.88 -12.88
C GLY A 72 9.09 -13.41 -11.47
N TRP A 73 9.03 -12.10 -11.27
CA TRP A 73 8.79 -11.49 -9.96
C TRP A 73 7.34 -11.67 -9.52
N LYS A 74 7.15 -12.11 -8.28
CA LYS A 74 5.86 -12.26 -7.62
C LYS A 74 5.87 -11.50 -6.31
N VAL A 75 4.71 -10.95 -5.94
CA VAL A 75 4.49 -10.40 -4.60
C VAL A 75 4.37 -11.57 -3.64
N ASP A 76 5.24 -11.62 -2.64
CA ASP A 76 5.20 -12.64 -1.58
C ASP A 76 4.32 -12.14 -0.41
N GLN A 77 4.56 -10.91 0.04
CA GLN A 77 3.83 -10.33 1.16
C GLN A 77 3.54 -8.84 0.97
N VAL A 78 2.37 -8.40 1.45
CA VAL A 78 2.00 -6.99 1.59
C VAL A 78 1.63 -6.71 3.03
N GLU A 79 2.20 -5.67 3.63
CA GLU A 79 1.93 -5.23 4.99
C GLU A 79 1.62 -3.73 5.02
N ILE A 80 0.50 -3.34 5.62
CA ILE A 80 0.18 -1.94 5.88
C ILE A 80 0.79 -1.55 7.22
N ILE A 81 1.79 -0.67 7.16
CA ILE A 81 2.46 -0.12 8.32
C ILE A 81 1.61 1.04 8.86
N ARG A 82 0.78 0.73 9.85
CA ARG A 82 0.04 1.77 10.60
C ARG A 82 0.97 2.37 11.65
N GLY A 83 1.49 3.56 11.36
CA GLY A 83 2.29 4.30 12.33
C GLY A 83 1.43 4.74 13.52
N SER A 84 1.79 4.34 14.73
CA SER A 84 1.34 5.01 15.96
C SER A 84 2.00 6.40 16.05
N GLY A 85 1.64 7.32 15.15
CA GLY A 85 2.06 8.74 15.19
C GLY A 85 3.57 9.04 15.13
N ARG A 86 4.45 8.08 14.88
CA ARG A 86 5.91 8.30 14.77
C ARG A 86 6.38 7.98 13.38
N LYS A 87 6.88 8.99 12.65
CA LYS A 87 7.59 8.80 11.39
C LYS A 87 8.80 7.88 11.62
N PRO A 88 9.04 6.87 10.77
CA PRO A 88 10.30 6.15 10.80
C PRO A 88 11.46 7.12 10.52
N LEU A 89 12.57 6.91 11.23
CA LEU A 89 13.82 7.63 10.96
C LEU A 89 14.39 7.13 9.64
N ILE A 90 14.78 8.06 8.76
CA ILE A 90 15.40 7.74 7.47
C ILE A 90 16.63 6.86 7.71
N GLY A 91 16.66 5.67 7.09
CA GLY A 91 17.78 4.73 7.18
C GLY A 91 17.69 3.70 8.31
N VAL A 92 16.62 3.71 9.12
CA VAL A 92 16.38 2.66 10.12
C VAL A 92 15.17 1.82 9.68
N PRO A 93 15.34 0.51 9.38
CA PRO A 93 14.21 -0.35 9.11
C PRO A 93 13.30 -0.33 10.35
N PRO A 94 11.99 -0.08 10.19
CA PRO A 94 11.08 -0.06 11.33
C PRO A 94 11.15 -1.40 12.06
N THR A 95 11.28 -1.37 13.39
CA THR A 95 11.21 -2.59 14.21
C THR A 95 9.74 -2.90 14.48
N PHE A 96 9.22 -3.90 13.77
CA PHE A 96 7.81 -4.27 13.83
C PHE A 96 7.51 -5.24 14.98
N ARG A 97 6.59 -4.84 15.87
CA ARG A 97 5.97 -5.74 16.86
C ARG A 97 4.48 -5.81 16.57
N GLY A 98 4.08 -6.79 15.78
CA GLY A 98 2.67 -7.08 15.48
C GLY A 98 2.51 -7.79 14.15
N LYS A 99 2.56 -9.13 14.14
CA LYS A 99 2.29 -9.92 12.94
C LYS A 99 0.79 -9.88 12.64
N HIS A 100 0.38 -9.09 11.67
CA HIS A 100 -0.90 -9.29 10.98
C HIS A 100 -0.60 -9.61 9.52
N THR A 101 -0.27 -10.88 9.26
CA THR A 101 -0.07 -11.41 7.91
C THR A 101 -1.45 -11.62 7.27
N LEU A 102 -1.84 -10.78 6.33
CA LEU A 102 -2.94 -11.07 5.41
C LEU A 102 -2.38 -11.97 4.30
N ARG A 103 -2.57 -13.28 4.42
CA ARG A 103 -2.31 -14.23 3.33
C ARG A 103 -3.53 -14.26 2.43
N HIS A 104 -3.43 -13.65 1.25
CA HIS A 104 -4.34 -13.99 0.15
C HIS A 104 -3.68 -15.09 -0.67
N PHE A 105 -4.19 -16.31 -0.52
CA PHE A 105 -3.97 -17.38 -1.48
C PHE A 105 -4.82 -17.04 -2.72
N LEU A 106 -4.19 -16.91 -3.88
CA LEU A 106 -4.88 -17.00 -5.16
C LEU A 106 -4.95 -18.49 -5.50
N GLU A 107 -6.15 -19.05 -5.51
CA GLU A 107 -6.48 -20.31 -6.22
C GLU A 107 -6.64 -20.04 -7.72
#